data_AF-A0A9W6X3I8-F1
#
_entry.id   AF-A0A9W6X3I8-F1
#
_cell.length_a   1.000
_cell.length_b   1.000
_cell.length_c   1.000
_cell.angle_alpha   90.00
_cell.angle_beta   90.00
_cell.angle_gamma   90.00
#
_symmetry.space_group_name_H-M   'P 1'
#
loop_
_entity.id
_entity.type
_entity.pdbx_description
1 polymer ?
#
loop_
_entity_poly.entity_id
_entity_poly.type
_entity_poly.pdbx_seq_one_letter_code
_entity_poly.pdbx_strand_id
1 'polypeptide(L)'
;MESHLYEGIQASEFYNKLENVLASQKSAFKVNIALCYDLVSLADDEETRYFHPNLANTYVFSSPVAINSRADICKKIISKIRSMELANKLNYSSSGYKH
;
A
#
# COMPACT_ATOMS: atom_id res chain seq x y z
N MET A 1 8.70 1.89 12.71
CA MET A 1 8.07 2.01 11.38
C MET A 1 8.83 1.07 10.46
N GLU A 2 8.14 0.16 9.80
CA GLU A 2 8.73 -0.82 8.88
C GLU A 2 8.37 -0.39 7.44
N SER A 3 9.29 -0.58 6.49
CA SER A 3 9.13 -0.17 5.09
C SER A 3 9.70 -1.22 4.16
N HIS A 4 8.99 -1.51 3.07
CA HIS A 4 9.40 -2.46 2.03
C HIS A 4 9.26 -1.80 0.66
N LEU A 5 10.30 -1.88 -0.16
CA LEU A 5 10.32 -1.41 -1.55
C LEU A 5 10.24 -2.62 -2.49
N TYR A 6 9.36 -2.56 -3.48
CA TYR A 6 9.24 -3.56 -4.53
C TYR A 6 9.20 -2.87 -5.89
N GLU A 7 10.04 -3.30 -6.82
CA GLU A 7 10.20 -2.71 -8.15
C GLU A 7 9.85 -3.74 -9.22
N GLY A 8 9.19 -3.31 -10.30
CA GLY A 8 8.88 -4.17 -11.46
C GLY A 8 7.93 -5.34 -11.18
N ILE A 9 7.13 -5.28 -10.10
CA ILE A 9 6.22 -6.37 -9.72
C ILE A 9 4.81 -6.19 -10.27
N GLN A 10 4.13 -7.31 -10.55
CA GLN A 10 2.71 -7.28 -10.92
C GLN A 10 1.82 -7.02 -9.70
N ALA A 11 0.62 -6.48 -9.93
CA ALA A 11 -0.34 -6.20 -8.85
C ALA A 11 -0.68 -7.46 -8.01
N SER A 12 -0.85 -8.62 -8.65
CA SER A 12 -1.09 -9.89 -7.95
C SER A 12 0.09 -10.28 -7.05
N GLU A 13 1.31 -10.04 -7.50
CA GLU A 13 2.53 -10.30 -6.73
C GLU A 13 2.65 -9.35 -5.53
N PHE A 14 2.28 -8.07 -5.71
CA PHE A 14 2.23 -7.10 -4.61
C PHE A 14 1.36 -7.59 -3.45
N TYR A 15 0.15 -8.08 -3.74
CA TYR A 15 -0.76 -8.57 -2.71
C TYR A 15 -0.20 -9.79 -1.97
N ASN A 16 0.45 -10.71 -2.68
CA ASN A 16 1.11 -11.87 -2.06
C ASN A 16 2.26 -11.43 -1.15
N LYS A 17 3.08 -10.46 -1.56
CA LYS A 17 4.17 -9.94 -0.73
C LYS A 17 3.64 -9.23 0.52
N LEU A 18 2.60 -8.40 0.37
CA LEU A 18 1.96 -7.74 1.50
C LEU A 18 1.36 -8.74 2.50
N GLU A 19 0.68 -9.78 2.00
CA GLU A 19 0.16 -10.86 2.85
C GLU A 19 1.29 -11.54 3.62
N ASN A 20 2.41 -11.86 2.96
CA ASN A 20 3.56 -12.51 3.60
C ASN A 20 4.21 -11.64 4.67
N VAL A 21 4.36 -10.33 4.43
CA VAL A 21 4.87 -9.38 5.43
C VAL A 21 3.98 -9.40 6.67
N LEU A 22 2.66 -9.29 6.49
CA LEU A 22 1.72 -9.28 7.60
C LEU A 22 1.64 -10.65 8.31
N ALA A 23 1.75 -11.75 7.57
CA ALA A 23 1.68 -13.11 8.11
C ALA A 23 2.94 -13.56 8.87
N SER A 24 4.05 -12.83 8.71
CA SER A 24 5.31 -13.05 9.42
C SER A 24 5.26 -12.57 10.88
N GLN A 25 4.30 -11.70 11.21
CA GLN A 25 4.13 -11.15 12.54
C GLN A 25 3.63 -12.24 13.51
N LYS A 26 4.31 -12.34 14.66
CA LYS A 26 4.01 -13.33 15.71
C LYS A 26 3.15 -12.64 16.78
N SER A 27 1.88 -13.04 16.92
CA SER A 27 0.84 -12.51 17.85
C SER A 27 -0.18 -11.59 17.20
N ALA A 28 -1.28 -11.32 17.92
CA ALA A 28 -2.27 -10.33 17.52
C ALA A 28 -1.70 -8.90 17.59
N PHE A 29 -2.05 -8.06 16.62
CA PHE A 29 -1.44 -6.75 16.44
C PHE A 29 -2.40 -5.78 15.76
N LYS A 30 -2.07 -4.49 15.80
CA LYS A 30 -2.77 -3.44 15.05
C LYS A 30 -1.84 -2.88 13.99
N VAL A 31 -2.34 -2.72 12.78
CA VAL A 31 -1.57 -2.17 11.66
C VAL A 31 -2.20 -0.91 11.14
N ASN A 32 -1.35 0.02 10.71
CA ASN A 32 -1.74 1.08 9.81
C ASN A 32 -0.89 0.96 8.53
N ILE A 33 -1.51 1.10 7.37
CA ILE A 33 -0.87 0.84 6.07
C ILE A 33 -1.00 2.09 5.23
N ALA A 34 0.15 2.57 4.76
CA ALA A 34 0.26 3.63 3.76
C ALA A 34 0.91 3.06 2.50
N LEU A 35 0.39 3.41 1.33
CA LEU A 35 0.89 2.95 0.04
C LEU A 35 1.52 4.11 -0.74
N CYS A 36 2.52 3.79 -1.56
CA CYS A 36 3.28 4.70 -2.41
C CYS A 36 3.71 3.99 -3.69
N TYR A 37 3.92 4.73 -4.78
CA TYR A 37 4.41 4.19 -6.04
C TYR A 37 5.04 5.30 -6.91
N ASP A 38 5.75 4.90 -7.96
CA ASP A 38 6.23 5.80 -8.99
C ASP A 38 5.45 5.52 -10.28
N LEU A 39 4.79 6.56 -10.82
CA LEU A 39 4.13 6.46 -12.11
C LEU A 39 5.14 6.85 -13.20
N VAL A 40 5.47 5.90 -14.05
CA VAL A 40 6.23 6.19 -15.27
C VAL A 40 5.22 6.45 -16.39
N SER A 41 5.17 7.68 -16.91
CA SER A 41 4.39 7.97 -18.10
C SER A 41 5.01 7.23 -19.30
N LEU A 42 4.21 6.44 -20.02
CA LEU A 42 4.64 5.85 -21.30
C LEU A 42 4.41 6.80 -22.48
N ALA A 43 3.72 7.93 -22.25
CA ALA A 43 3.38 8.92 -23.28
C ALA A 43 4.45 10.01 -23.43
N ASP A 44 5.19 10.29 -22.36
CA ASP A 44 6.30 11.22 -22.31
C ASP A 44 7.48 10.47 -21.72
N ASP A 45 8.48 10.13 -22.55
CA ASP A 45 9.70 9.37 -22.20
C ASP A 45 10.53 9.99 -21.05
N GLU A 46 10.10 11.14 -20.50
CA GLU A 46 10.85 11.92 -19.51
C GLU A 46 10.12 12.12 -18.16
N GLU A 47 8.82 11.82 -18.02
CA GLU A 47 8.09 12.15 -16.79
C GLU A 47 7.84 10.91 -15.91
N THR A 48 8.77 10.64 -15.00
CA THR A 48 8.52 9.78 -13.82
C THR A 48 7.94 10.64 -12.71
N ARG A 49 6.68 10.39 -12.33
CA ARG A 49 6.04 11.05 -11.18
C ARG A 49 6.17 10.19 -9.94
N TYR A 50 6.85 10.73 -8.94
CA TYR A 50 7.03 10.08 -7.65
C TYR A 50 5.83 10.34 -6.74
N PHE A 51 5.25 9.27 -6.18
CA PHE A 51 4.19 9.35 -5.18
C PHE A 51 4.64 8.65 -3.90
N HIS A 52 5.47 9.34 -3.11
CA HIS A 52 5.84 8.91 -1.77
C HIS A 52 4.64 8.89 -0.79
N PRO A 53 4.69 8.06 0.26
CA PRO A 53 3.60 7.98 1.21
C PRO A 53 3.65 9.20 2.13
N ASN A 54 2.70 10.12 1.99
CA ASN A 54 2.45 11.12 3.03
C ASN A 54 1.56 10.50 4.10
N LEU A 55 2.15 10.09 5.23
CA LEU A 55 1.43 9.44 6.33
C LEU A 55 0.21 10.24 6.82
N ALA A 56 0.14 11.56 6.60
CA ALA A 56 -1.07 12.32 6.94
C ALA A 56 -2.28 11.93 6.07
N ASN A 57 -2.06 11.54 4.81
CA ASN A 57 -3.11 11.45 3.79
C ASN A 57 -3.15 10.12 3.01
N THR A 58 -2.10 9.30 3.03
CA THR A 58 -2.00 8.07 2.23
C THR A 58 -2.32 6.79 3.00
N TYR A 59 -2.86 6.92 4.22
CA TYR A 59 -3.36 5.75 4.94
C TYR A 59 -4.56 5.13 4.22
N VAL A 60 -4.50 3.82 4.04
CA VAL A 60 -5.62 3.02 3.50
C VAL A 60 -6.80 3.02 4.48
N PHE A 61 -6.51 3.07 5.78
CA PHE A 61 -7.50 3.04 6.84
C PHE A 61 -7.48 4.34 7.63
N SER A 62 -8.65 4.86 8.00
CA SER A 62 -8.77 6.03 8.87
C SER A 62 -8.29 5.77 10.30
N SER A 63 -8.16 4.50 10.70
CA SER A 63 -7.67 4.08 11.99
C SER A 63 -6.95 2.73 11.88
N PRO A 64 -5.99 2.42 12.77
CA PRO A 64 -5.32 1.13 12.77
C PRO A 64 -6.29 -0.06 12.84
N VAL A 65 -6.04 -1.09 12.04
CA VAL A 65 -6.87 -2.29 11.95
C VAL A 65 -6.28 -3.39 12.83
N ALA A 66 -7.13 -4.00 13.67
CA ALA A 66 -6.74 -5.16 14.47
C ALA A 66 -6.74 -6.45 13.63
N ILE A 67 -5.61 -7.15 13.67
CA ILE A 67 -5.38 -8.47 13.08
C ILE A 67 -5.30 -9.47 14.24
N ASN A 68 -6.35 -10.27 14.40
CA ASN A 68 -6.45 -11.29 15.44
C ASN A 68 -6.13 -12.69 14.92
N SER A 69 -6.14 -12.87 13.59
CA SER A 69 -5.84 -14.13 12.93
C SER A 69 -5.27 -13.89 11.54
N ARG A 70 -4.64 -14.91 10.93
CA ARG A 70 -4.17 -14.82 9.54
C ARG A 70 -5.30 -14.53 8.55
N ALA A 71 -6.51 -15.04 8.80
CA ALA A 71 -7.66 -14.79 7.94
C ALA A 71 -8.06 -13.29 7.89
N ASP A 72 -7.74 -12.52 8.93
CA ASP A 72 -8.01 -11.07 8.96
C ASP A 72 -7.16 -10.32 7.93
N ILE A 73 -5.96 -10.82 7.59
CA ILE A 73 -5.09 -10.20 6.58
C ILE A 73 -5.85 -10.17 5.25
N CYS A 74 -6.33 -11.31 4.78
CA CYS A 74 -7.08 -11.37 3.52
C CYS A 74 -8.44 -10.66 3.60
N LYS A 75 -9.20 -10.89 4.67
CA LYS A 75 -10.58 -10.40 4.80
C LYS A 75 -10.68 -8.90 5.06
N LYS A 76 -9.78 -8.33 5.87
CA LYS A 76 -9.82 -6.92 6.29
C LYS A 76 -8.84 -6.07 5.50
N ILE A 77 -7.61 -6.56 5.29
CA ILE A 77 -6.53 -5.76 4.70
C ILE A 77 -6.58 -5.83 3.18
N ILE A 78 -6.31 -7.00 2.60
CA ILE A 78 -6.21 -7.19 1.15
C ILE A 78 -7.52 -6.84 0.45
N SER A 79 -8.66 -7.33 0.98
CA SER A 79 -9.98 -7.01 0.44
C SER A 79 -10.26 -5.49 0.40
N LYS A 80 -9.87 -4.75 1.44
CA LYS A 80 -10.07 -3.30 1.49
C LYS A 80 -9.21 -2.58 0.47
N ILE A 81 -7.92 -2.92 0.37
CA ILE A 81 -7.01 -2.29 -0.60
C ILE A 81 -7.52 -2.53 -2.02
N ARG A 82 -7.88 -3.78 -2.37
CA ARG A 82 -8.45 -4.11 -3.69
C ARG A 82 -9.75 -3.36 -3.98
N SER A 83 -10.63 -3.24 -2.98
CA SER A 83 -11.89 -2.49 -3.13
C SER A 83 -11.65 -1.00 -3.36
N MET A 84 -10.66 -0.41 -2.68
CA MET A 84 -10.29 1.00 -2.88
C MET A 84 -9.58 1.23 -4.21
N GLU A 85 -8.72 0.32 -4.64
CA GLU A 85 -8.07 0.33 -5.95
C GLU A 85 -9.11 0.31 -7.07
N LEU A 86 -10.03 -0.67 -7.04
CA LEU A 86 -11.10 -0.80 -8.04
C LEU A 86 -12.01 0.43 -8.11
N ALA A 87 -12.20 1.11 -6.97
CA ALA A 87 -13.02 2.31 -6.88
C ALA A 87 -12.25 3.60 -7.18
N ASN A 88 -10.95 3.54 -7.53
CA ASN A 88 -10.06 4.71 -7.67
C ASN A 88 -10.07 5.63 -6.43
N LYS A 89 -10.14 5.02 -5.24
CA LYS A 89 -10.20 5.71 -3.93
C LYS A 89 -8.92 5.59 -3.11
N LEU A 90 -7.92 4.85 -3.60
CA LEU A 90 -6.60 4.88 -2.98
C LEU A 90 -6.04 6.28 -3.15
N ASN A 91 -5.78 6.94 -2.02
CA ASN A 91 -5.26 8.29 -2.04
C ASN A 91 -3.76 8.23 -2.26
N TYR A 92 -3.39 8.58 -3.48
CA TYR A 92 -2.02 8.68 -3.91
C TYR A 92 -1.63 10.12 -4.14
N SER A 93 -2.29 11.08 -3.48
CA SER A 93 -1.97 12.51 -3.62
C SER A 93 -0.47 12.72 -3.63
N SER A 94 0.03 13.43 -4.65
CA SER A 94 1.43 13.78 -4.82
C SER A 94 2.03 14.21 -3.50
N SER A 95 2.92 13.40 -2.97
CA SER A 95 3.85 13.85 -1.95
C SER A 95 4.95 14.65 -2.65
N GLY A 96 5.49 15.61 -1.91
CA GLY A 96 6.21 16.75 -2.47
C GLY A 96 7.29 16.39 -3.47
N TYR A 97 7.46 17.29 -4.44
CA TYR A 97 8.60 17.38 -5.34
C TYR A 97 9.89 17.10 -4.57
N LYS A 98 10.61 16.04 -4.94
CA LYS A 98 11.99 15.87 -4.50
C LYS A 98 12.87 16.59 -5.52
N HIS A 99 13.52 17.66 -5.03
CA HIS A 99 14.55 18.38 -5.77
C HIS A 99 15.87 17.60 -5.74
#